data_AF-A0AAE1LPP9-F1
#
_entry.id   AF-A0AAE1LPP9-F1
#
_cell.length_a   1.000
_cell.length_b   1.000
_cell.length_c   1.000
_cell.angle_alpha   90.00
_cell.angle_beta   90.00
_cell.angle_gamma   90.00
#
_symmetry.space_group_name_H-M   'P 1'
#
loop_
_entity.id
_entity.type
_entity.pdbx_description
1 polymer ?
#
loop_
_entity_poly.entity_id
_entity_poly.type
_entity_poly.pdbx_seq_one_letter_code
_entity_poly.pdbx_strand_id
1 'polypeptide(L)'
;MSAPAPRTRSRRRKAPQVTVPLPGPGEGDDPPPLGKVLEPENRREGAAAAGVSVQPPLSSPTPSTSSESSSSNSCPGDLLVEESVRKLRAGEYYTSPQKKASHTSNAWKTFHVVKERGTDLEVGTAMCIVCECVLSCKSGTSSMLKHQLSYCTGMVNGPGAGAQYRPVPTVLRGTFVDKLADTCALTMGSVHLLTSPAVVGLIQTAVDISARCRGRVDVQDLMPHATTVMSRIDTRADMEMKRLVPRVKKAIAEHKCQGSTDMWTDDDQKRHFIAITVTFVDDEKEECVAETYDLVVAKFPSAMKATGVNIRNAMFTAMAELGFTAEEFSGIEWVTDRGANIKKALENDSR
;
A
#
# COMPACT_ATOMS: atom_id res chain seq x y z
N MET A 1 -19.98 38.53 48.06
CA MET A 1 -21.11 37.77 47.47
C MET A 1 -20.62 37.26 46.13
N SER A 2 -20.19 36.00 46.11
CA SER A 2 -19.46 35.38 45.00
C SER A 2 -20.39 34.46 44.22
N ALA A 3 -20.47 34.64 42.90
CA ALA A 3 -21.21 33.77 42.00
C ALA A 3 -20.38 32.52 41.63
N PRO A 4 -20.99 31.32 41.51
CA PRO A 4 -20.25 30.11 41.16
C PRO A 4 -20.11 29.94 39.64
N ALA A 5 -18.96 29.42 39.22
CA ALA A 5 -18.63 29.08 37.84
C ALA A 5 -19.35 27.81 37.33
N PRO A 6 -19.58 27.66 36.02
CA PRO A 6 -20.30 26.52 35.45
C PRO A 6 -19.40 25.27 35.30
N ARG A 7 -19.99 24.11 35.63
CA ARG A 7 -19.37 22.78 35.51
C ARG A 7 -19.40 22.28 34.06
N THR A 8 -18.25 21.99 33.49
CA THR A 8 -18.12 21.25 32.21
C THR A 8 -18.06 19.74 32.44
N ARG A 9 -18.96 19.01 31.77
CA ARG A 9 -19.05 17.53 31.76
C ARG A 9 -17.90 16.94 30.93
N SER A 10 -16.99 16.23 31.59
CA SER A 10 -15.96 15.40 30.95
C SER A 10 -16.53 14.02 30.59
N ARG A 11 -16.40 13.62 29.31
CA ARG A 11 -16.70 12.28 28.83
C ARG A 11 -15.53 11.34 29.21
N ARG A 12 -15.76 10.49 30.21
CA ARG A 12 -14.90 9.34 30.54
C ARG A 12 -14.88 8.34 29.37
N ARG A 13 -13.71 8.05 28.80
CA ARG A 13 -13.45 6.80 28.07
C ARG A 13 -13.09 5.70 29.07
N LYS A 14 -13.67 4.51 28.92
CA LYS A 14 -13.46 3.32 29.74
C LYS A 14 -12.04 2.79 29.55
N ALA A 15 -11.33 2.55 30.65
CA ALA A 15 -10.09 1.77 30.69
C ALA A 15 -10.38 0.27 30.53
N PRO A 16 -9.45 -0.54 29.99
CA PRO A 16 -9.62 -1.99 29.86
C PRO A 16 -9.49 -2.66 31.23
N GLN A 17 -10.45 -3.54 31.56
CA GLN A 17 -10.35 -4.40 32.74
C GLN A 17 -9.41 -5.57 32.43
N VAL A 18 -8.43 -5.75 33.30
CA VAL A 18 -7.56 -6.93 33.38
C VAL A 18 -8.25 -7.93 34.30
N THR A 19 -8.57 -9.12 33.78
CA THR A 19 -9.15 -10.22 34.55
C THR A 19 -8.10 -11.30 34.80
N VAL A 20 -7.86 -11.63 36.07
CA VAL A 20 -7.04 -12.77 36.52
C VAL A 20 -7.96 -14.00 36.68
N PRO A 21 -7.53 -15.24 36.36
CA PRO A 21 -8.41 -16.40 36.37
C PRO A 21 -8.35 -17.21 37.67
N LEU A 22 -9.45 -17.98 37.89
CA LEU A 22 -9.60 -19.32 38.50
C LEU A 22 -10.75 -19.37 39.53
N PRO A 23 -11.36 -20.54 39.82
CA PRO A 23 -11.70 -21.70 38.98
C PRO A 23 -13.23 -21.99 38.97
N GLY A 24 -13.70 -22.89 38.08
CA GLY A 24 -15.09 -23.40 38.05
C GLY A 24 -15.47 -24.23 39.29
N PRO A 25 -16.72 -24.73 39.45
CA PRO A 25 -17.54 -25.37 38.40
C PRO A 25 -19.06 -25.06 38.45
N GLY A 26 -19.83 -25.60 37.49
CA GLY A 26 -21.25 -25.97 37.72
C GLY A 26 -22.31 -25.33 36.79
N GLU A 27 -22.80 -26.16 35.87
CA GLU A 27 -24.22 -26.36 35.45
C GLU A 27 -25.13 -25.18 35.06
N GLY A 28 -25.63 -25.28 33.81
CA GLY A 28 -27.05 -25.18 33.43
C GLY A 28 -27.79 -23.85 33.61
N ASP A 29 -28.13 -23.18 32.51
CA ASP A 29 -29.53 -22.88 32.12
C ASP A 29 -29.62 -21.92 30.91
N ASP A 30 -30.69 -22.11 30.15
CA ASP A 30 -31.01 -21.56 28.83
C ASP A 30 -31.01 -20.01 28.71
N PRO A 31 -30.78 -19.46 27.50
CA PRO A 31 -30.83 -18.01 27.27
C PRO A 31 -32.28 -17.49 27.09
N PRO A 32 -32.60 -16.28 27.59
CA PRO A 32 -33.89 -15.63 27.35
C PRO A 32 -33.94 -14.92 25.98
N PRO A 33 -35.15 -14.62 25.45
CA PRO A 33 -35.34 -14.23 24.06
C PRO A 33 -35.00 -12.77 23.75
N LEU A 34 -34.60 -12.56 22.49
CA LEU A 34 -34.34 -11.27 21.85
C LEU A 34 -35.56 -10.35 21.87
N GLY A 35 -35.43 -9.23 22.60
CA GLY A 35 -36.38 -8.13 22.64
C GLY A 35 -36.08 -7.05 21.59
N LYS A 36 -37.00 -6.94 20.61
CA LYS A 36 -37.44 -5.77 19.81
C LYS A 36 -36.51 -4.55 19.72
N VAL A 37 -35.99 -4.33 18.51
CA VAL A 37 -35.44 -3.05 18.04
C VAL A 37 -36.61 -2.07 17.79
N LEU A 38 -36.62 -0.95 18.51
CA LEU A 38 -37.50 0.19 18.26
C LEU A 38 -36.81 1.14 17.27
N GLU A 39 -37.52 1.49 16.21
CA GLU A 39 -37.17 2.54 15.25
C GLU A 39 -37.15 3.93 15.91
N PRO A 40 -36.27 4.86 15.49
CA PRO A 40 -36.42 6.26 15.87
C PRO A 40 -37.29 7.03 14.87
N GLU A 41 -38.31 7.67 15.44
CA GLU A 41 -39.23 8.62 14.81
C GLU A 41 -38.51 9.80 14.14
N ASN A 42 -39.01 10.12 12.95
CA ASN A 42 -38.82 11.39 12.25
C ASN A 42 -39.37 12.57 13.06
N ARG A 43 -38.54 13.60 13.30
CA ARG A 43 -39.04 14.93 13.68
C ARG A 43 -38.54 15.99 12.69
N ARG A 44 -39.50 16.49 11.91
CA ARG A 44 -39.47 17.74 11.15
C ARG A 44 -39.42 18.92 12.11
N GLU A 45 -38.53 19.87 11.88
CA GLU A 45 -38.82 21.31 12.04
C GLU A 45 -38.12 22.06 10.92
N GLY A 46 -38.87 22.93 10.25
CA GLY A 46 -38.42 23.74 9.14
C GLY A 46 -38.00 25.14 9.56
N ALA A 47 -37.20 25.78 8.72
CA ALA A 47 -37.16 27.23 8.61
C ALA A 47 -36.76 27.61 7.17
N ALA A 48 -37.56 28.50 6.59
CA ALA A 48 -37.44 29.03 5.25
C ALA A 48 -36.35 30.11 5.15
N ALA A 49 -35.71 30.24 3.98
CA ALA A 49 -35.54 31.53 3.29
C ALA A 49 -34.80 31.40 1.94
N ALA A 50 -35.28 32.21 1.00
CA ALA A 50 -34.60 32.79 -0.16
C ALA A 50 -34.17 31.84 -1.30
N GLY A 51 -35.02 31.82 -2.34
CA GLY A 51 -34.76 31.17 -3.61
C GLY A 51 -33.79 31.92 -4.51
N VAL A 52 -33.02 31.14 -5.26
CA VAL A 52 -32.46 31.50 -6.56
C VAL A 52 -32.86 30.36 -7.51
N SER A 53 -33.70 30.71 -8.48
CA SER A 53 -34.20 29.80 -9.51
C SER A 53 -33.11 29.58 -10.56
N VAL A 54 -32.63 28.34 -10.68
CA VAL A 54 -31.80 27.88 -11.80
C VAL A 54 -32.54 26.72 -12.45
N GLN A 55 -32.83 26.88 -13.74
CA GLN A 55 -33.51 25.87 -14.57
C GLN A 55 -32.68 24.57 -14.66
N PRO A 56 -33.32 23.38 -14.69
CA PRO A 56 -32.62 22.14 -14.94
C PRO A 56 -32.34 21.96 -16.45
N PRO A 57 -31.14 21.50 -16.86
CA PRO A 57 -30.93 21.05 -18.22
C PRO A 57 -31.52 19.66 -18.46
N LEU A 58 -31.87 19.45 -19.72
CA LEU A 58 -32.62 18.35 -20.28
C LEU A 58 -32.03 16.95 -20.01
N SER A 59 -32.95 16.02 -19.76
CA SER A 59 -33.00 14.62 -20.16
C SER A 59 -31.72 13.96 -20.71
N SER A 60 -31.13 13.10 -19.88
CA SER A 60 -30.14 12.09 -20.29
C SER A 60 -30.78 11.04 -21.22
N PRO A 61 -30.11 10.60 -22.30
CA PRO A 61 -30.56 9.47 -23.09
C PRO A 61 -30.28 8.15 -22.36
N THR A 62 -31.29 7.30 -22.31
CA THR A 62 -31.21 5.88 -21.92
C THR A 62 -30.21 5.12 -22.79
N PRO A 63 -29.30 4.31 -22.22
CA PRO A 63 -28.49 3.39 -23.00
C PRO A 63 -29.34 2.15 -23.35
N SER A 64 -29.43 1.88 -24.65
CA SER A 64 -30.03 0.68 -25.21
C SER A 64 -29.25 -0.55 -24.75
N THR A 65 -29.96 -1.49 -24.12
CA THR A 65 -29.49 -2.85 -23.85
C THR A 65 -29.32 -3.60 -25.17
N SER A 66 -28.08 -3.70 -25.66
CA SER A 66 -27.68 -4.68 -26.68
C SER A 66 -27.30 -5.97 -25.97
N SER A 67 -28.17 -6.97 -26.09
CA SER A 67 -27.94 -8.35 -25.68
C SER A 67 -26.87 -8.99 -26.58
N GLU A 68 -25.59 -8.85 -26.24
CA GLU A 68 -24.53 -9.64 -26.87
C GLU A 68 -24.49 -11.02 -26.22
N SER A 69 -25.07 -12.01 -26.91
CA SER A 69 -24.89 -13.42 -26.62
C SER A 69 -23.44 -13.83 -26.94
N SER A 70 -22.57 -13.76 -25.94
CA SER A 70 -21.20 -14.25 -25.97
C SER A 70 -21.15 -15.76 -26.21
N SER A 71 -21.21 -16.16 -27.48
CA SER A 71 -20.92 -17.52 -27.90
C SER A 71 -19.40 -17.67 -27.94
N SER A 72 -18.82 -18.24 -26.88
CA SER A 72 -17.39 -18.53 -26.81
C SER A 72 -17.02 -19.61 -27.82
N ASN A 73 -16.73 -19.21 -29.06
CA ASN A 73 -16.08 -20.04 -30.06
C ASN A 73 -14.59 -20.18 -29.69
N SER A 74 -14.29 -20.98 -28.67
CA SER A 74 -12.92 -21.37 -28.36
C SER A 74 -12.37 -22.21 -29.50
N CYS A 75 -11.23 -21.79 -30.07
CA CYS A 75 -10.56 -22.56 -31.11
C CYS A 75 -10.20 -23.95 -30.55
N PRO A 76 -10.38 -25.05 -31.31
CA PRO A 76 -10.09 -26.42 -30.83
C PRO A 76 -8.66 -26.63 -30.29
N GLY A 77 -7.72 -25.75 -30.62
CA GLY A 77 -6.36 -25.75 -30.10
C GLY A 77 -6.23 -25.31 -28.63
N ASP A 78 -7.08 -24.41 -28.16
CA ASP A 78 -6.97 -23.82 -26.82
C ASP A 78 -7.39 -24.83 -25.74
N LEU A 79 -8.45 -25.61 -26.02
CA LEU A 79 -8.94 -26.68 -25.14
C LEU A 79 -7.87 -27.75 -24.88
N LEU A 80 -7.07 -28.10 -25.89
CA LEU A 80 -6.00 -29.08 -25.75
C LEU A 80 -4.85 -28.58 -24.87
N VAL A 81 -4.52 -27.29 -24.96
CA VAL A 81 -3.47 -26.68 -24.14
C VAL A 81 -3.91 -26.65 -22.68
N GLU A 82 -5.14 -26.22 -22.41
CA GLU A 82 -5.72 -26.20 -21.06
C GLU A 82 -5.79 -27.61 -20.46
N GLU A 83 -6.23 -28.61 -21.23
CA GLU A 83 -6.24 -30.01 -20.80
C GLU A 83 -4.83 -30.52 -20.47
N SER A 84 -3.86 -30.22 -21.33
CA SER A 84 -2.46 -30.60 -21.11
C SER A 84 -1.90 -29.99 -19.83
N VAL A 85 -2.18 -28.71 -19.55
CA VAL A 85 -1.78 -28.04 -18.30
C VAL A 85 -2.42 -28.72 -17.09
N ARG A 86 -3.72 -29.02 -17.15
CA ARG A 86 -4.45 -29.69 -16.08
C ARG A 86 -3.86 -31.08 -15.78
N LYS A 87 -3.62 -31.89 -16.82
CA LYS A 87 -3.11 -33.27 -16.69
C LYS A 87 -1.63 -33.34 -16.28
N LEU A 88 -0.81 -32.36 -16.68
CA LEU A 88 0.56 -32.22 -16.17
C LEU A 88 0.57 -31.96 -14.66
N ARG A 89 -0.32 -31.09 -14.16
CA ARG A 89 -0.45 -30.81 -12.71
C ARG A 89 -0.97 -32.01 -11.92
N ALA A 90 -1.88 -32.78 -12.51
CA ALA A 90 -2.39 -34.01 -11.91
C ALA A 90 -1.37 -35.16 -11.92
N GLY A 91 -0.23 -35.00 -12.60
CA GLY A 91 0.78 -36.06 -12.76
C GLY A 91 0.40 -37.13 -13.78
N GLU A 92 -0.75 -37.00 -14.45
CA GLU A 92 -1.21 -37.87 -15.53
C GLU A 92 -0.33 -37.74 -16.77
N TYR A 93 0.17 -36.53 -17.04
CA TYR A 93 1.13 -36.26 -18.11
C TYR A 93 2.52 -36.00 -17.56
N TYR A 94 3.54 -36.16 -18.40
CA TYR A 94 4.93 -35.82 -18.09
C TYR A 94 5.61 -35.22 -19.32
N THR A 95 6.76 -34.58 -19.12
CA THR A 95 7.51 -33.96 -20.23
C THR A 95 8.82 -34.69 -20.49
N SER A 96 9.19 -34.85 -21.76
CA SER A 96 10.46 -35.47 -22.15
C SER A 96 11.16 -34.68 -23.27
N PRO A 97 12.51 -34.68 -23.32
CA PRO A 97 13.24 -34.08 -24.41
C PRO A 97 12.89 -34.73 -25.75
N GLN A 98 12.73 -33.93 -26.81
CA GLN A 98 12.47 -34.48 -28.13
C GLN A 98 13.69 -35.24 -28.64
N LYS A 99 13.55 -36.55 -28.86
CA LYS A 99 14.64 -37.40 -29.35
C LYS A 99 15.05 -36.93 -30.76
N LYS A 100 16.36 -36.71 -30.95
CA LYS A 100 16.94 -36.14 -32.17
C LYS A 100 16.63 -37.00 -33.39
N ALA A 101 15.67 -36.58 -34.21
CA ALA A 101 15.78 -36.82 -35.64
C ALA A 101 16.84 -35.84 -36.20
N SER A 102 17.61 -36.24 -37.20
CA SER A 102 18.73 -35.50 -37.83
C SER A 102 18.42 -34.03 -38.23
N HIS A 103 17.16 -33.59 -38.18
CA HIS A 103 16.70 -32.26 -38.61
C HIS A 103 15.69 -31.61 -37.63
N THR A 104 15.87 -31.74 -36.31
CA THR A 104 14.98 -31.05 -35.35
C THR A 104 15.31 -29.56 -35.22
N SER A 105 14.28 -28.71 -35.32
CA SER A 105 14.37 -27.26 -35.16
C SER A 105 15.02 -26.84 -33.83
N ASN A 106 15.81 -25.76 -33.83
CA ASN A 106 16.45 -25.20 -32.63
C ASN A 106 15.49 -24.89 -31.48
N ALA A 107 14.18 -24.72 -31.75
CA ALA A 107 13.15 -24.52 -30.73
C ALA A 107 13.19 -25.61 -29.65
N TRP A 108 13.38 -26.87 -30.04
CA TRP A 108 13.36 -28.03 -29.13
C TRP A 108 14.47 -28.04 -28.07
N LYS A 109 15.47 -27.16 -28.17
CA LYS A 109 16.46 -26.96 -27.09
C LYS A 109 15.83 -26.35 -25.83
N THR A 110 14.69 -25.67 -25.98
CA THR A 110 14.00 -24.95 -24.90
C THR A 110 12.62 -25.51 -24.59
N PHE A 111 12.23 -26.60 -25.25
CA PHE A 111 10.91 -27.22 -25.10
C PHE A 111 11.01 -28.73 -24.93
N HIS A 112 10.20 -29.27 -24.05
CA HIS A 112 9.96 -30.70 -23.93
C HIS A 112 8.59 -31.06 -24.51
N VAL A 113 8.48 -32.25 -25.12
CA VAL A 113 7.18 -32.76 -25.57
C VAL A 113 6.40 -33.29 -24.37
N VAL A 114 5.10 -32.99 -24.35
CA VAL A 114 4.17 -33.50 -23.36
C VAL A 114 3.68 -34.88 -23.79
N LYS A 115 3.81 -35.84 -22.88
CA LYS A 115 3.43 -37.24 -23.09
C LYS A 115 2.51 -37.74 -21.99
N GLU A 116 1.67 -38.69 -22.34
CA GLU A 116 0.79 -39.36 -21.38
C GLU A 116 1.54 -40.44 -20.58
N ARG A 117 1.33 -40.46 -19.25
CA ARG A 117 1.93 -41.45 -18.37
C ARG A 117 1.21 -42.78 -18.55
N GLY A 118 1.98 -43.84 -18.85
CA GLY A 118 1.47 -45.20 -19.05
C GLY A 118 1.49 -45.63 -20.51
N THR A 119 1.13 -44.74 -21.43
CA THR A 119 1.11 -45.03 -22.88
C THR A 119 2.35 -44.51 -23.63
N ASP A 120 3.06 -43.53 -23.05
CA ASP A 120 4.19 -42.81 -23.67
C ASP A 120 3.85 -42.10 -24.99
N LEU A 121 2.56 -41.86 -25.24
CA LEU A 121 2.06 -41.20 -26.45
C LEU A 121 2.21 -39.67 -26.36
N GLU A 122 2.63 -39.06 -27.48
CA GLU A 122 2.73 -37.60 -27.61
C GLU A 122 1.33 -36.97 -27.75
N VAL A 123 1.04 -35.96 -26.93
CA VAL A 123 -0.28 -35.31 -26.88
C VAL A 123 -0.45 -34.24 -27.98
N GLY A 124 0.65 -33.86 -28.64
CA GLY A 124 0.67 -32.75 -29.61
C GLY A 124 0.80 -31.38 -28.95
N THR A 125 1.31 -31.34 -27.71
CA THR A 125 1.70 -30.12 -27.00
C THR A 125 3.16 -30.22 -26.51
N ALA A 126 3.77 -29.06 -26.27
CA ALA A 126 5.14 -28.93 -25.79
C ALA A 126 5.20 -27.88 -24.66
N MET A 127 6.08 -28.09 -23.68
CA MET A 127 6.25 -27.21 -22.52
C MET A 127 7.61 -26.48 -22.59
N CYS A 128 7.64 -25.14 -22.51
CA CYS A 128 8.90 -24.38 -22.39
C CYS A 128 9.58 -24.79 -21.08
N ILE A 129 10.81 -25.28 -21.12
CA ILE A 129 11.55 -25.69 -19.92
C ILE A 129 11.95 -24.51 -19.02
N VAL A 130 11.84 -23.29 -19.56
CA VAL A 130 12.24 -22.05 -18.87
C VAL A 130 11.07 -21.44 -18.10
N CYS A 131 9.88 -21.34 -18.71
CA CYS A 131 8.72 -20.66 -18.10
C CYS A 131 7.52 -21.59 -17.83
N GLU A 132 7.65 -22.88 -18.14
CA GLU A 132 6.61 -23.90 -17.99
C GLU A 132 5.30 -23.56 -18.73
N CYS A 133 5.40 -22.79 -19.82
CA CYS A 133 4.26 -22.52 -20.69
C CYS A 133 4.06 -23.69 -21.65
N VAL A 134 2.83 -24.21 -21.71
CA VAL A 134 2.43 -25.29 -22.63
C VAL A 134 1.88 -24.67 -23.91
N LEU A 135 2.33 -25.16 -25.07
CA LEU A 135 1.95 -24.69 -26.39
C LEU A 135 1.55 -25.86 -27.27
N SER A 136 0.62 -25.65 -28.21
CA SER A 136 0.34 -26.64 -29.24
C SER A 136 1.49 -26.70 -30.26
N CYS A 137 1.89 -27.92 -30.63
CA CYS A 137 2.94 -28.20 -31.62
C CYS A 137 2.42 -29.01 -32.83
N LYS A 138 1.10 -29.13 -33.00
CA LYS A 138 0.46 -29.93 -34.06
C LYS A 138 0.86 -29.54 -35.50
N SER A 139 1.19 -28.28 -35.73
CA SER A 139 1.51 -27.74 -37.07
C SER A 139 2.98 -27.31 -37.24
N GLY A 140 3.87 -27.80 -36.38
CA GLY A 140 5.31 -27.51 -36.44
C GLY A 140 5.81 -26.62 -35.30
N THR A 141 6.95 -25.96 -35.49
CA THR A 141 7.68 -25.26 -34.41
C THR A 141 7.48 -23.74 -34.35
N SER A 142 6.63 -23.17 -35.21
CA SER A 142 6.42 -21.72 -35.30
C SER A 142 5.87 -21.10 -34.00
N SER A 143 4.95 -21.78 -33.31
CA SER A 143 4.42 -21.33 -32.01
C SER A 143 5.51 -21.30 -30.93
N MET A 144 6.34 -22.34 -30.88
CA MET A 144 7.47 -22.45 -29.95
C MET A 144 8.56 -21.42 -30.27
N LEU A 145 8.90 -21.19 -31.53
CA LEU A 145 9.85 -20.15 -31.93
C LEU A 145 9.33 -18.76 -31.60
N LYS A 146 8.06 -18.46 -31.88
CA LYS A 146 7.42 -17.21 -31.50
C LYS A 146 7.46 -17.02 -29.99
N HIS A 147 7.18 -18.09 -29.22
CA HIS A 147 7.28 -18.07 -27.78
C HIS A 147 8.71 -17.85 -27.29
N GLN A 148 9.68 -18.56 -27.85
CA GLN A 148 11.09 -18.39 -27.53
C GLN A 148 11.51 -16.94 -27.76
N LEU A 149 11.24 -16.40 -28.95
CA LEU A 149 11.63 -15.03 -29.33
C LEU A 149 10.89 -13.94 -28.55
N SER A 150 9.62 -14.14 -28.24
CA SER A 150 8.75 -13.09 -27.67
C SER A 150 8.62 -13.17 -26.15
N TYR A 151 8.74 -14.36 -25.54
CA TYR A 151 8.39 -14.62 -24.15
C TYR A 151 9.46 -15.40 -23.36
N CYS A 152 10.18 -16.37 -23.94
CA CYS A 152 11.18 -17.21 -23.22
C CYS A 152 12.65 -16.71 -23.36
N THR A 153 13.01 -15.77 -24.24
CA THR A 153 14.41 -15.30 -24.49
C THR A 153 15.07 -14.51 -23.37
N GLY A 154 14.38 -14.26 -22.25
CA GLY A 154 14.91 -13.47 -21.13
C GLY A 154 15.95 -14.20 -20.27
N MET A 155 16.08 -15.53 -20.39
CA MET A 155 16.99 -16.32 -19.56
C MET A 155 18.06 -17.10 -20.34
N VAL A 156 18.11 -16.99 -21.68
CA VAL A 156 18.97 -17.86 -22.51
C VAL A 156 20.39 -17.31 -22.71
N ASN A 157 20.69 -16.08 -22.26
CA ASN A 157 22.04 -15.52 -22.38
C ASN A 157 22.81 -15.59 -21.05
N GLY A 158 23.30 -16.79 -20.73
CA GLY A 158 24.51 -17.00 -19.93
C GLY A 158 24.34 -17.12 -18.40
N PRO A 159 24.99 -18.11 -17.76
CA PRO A 159 25.19 -18.13 -16.32
C PRO A 159 26.19 -17.01 -15.95
N GLY A 160 25.67 -15.83 -15.61
CA GLY A 160 26.49 -14.66 -15.25
C GLY A 160 25.89 -13.31 -15.63
N ALA A 161 24.84 -13.27 -16.47
CA ALA A 161 24.13 -12.03 -16.75
C ALA A 161 23.01 -11.84 -15.72
N GLY A 162 23.22 -10.96 -14.74
CA GLY A 162 22.17 -10.50 -13.83
C GLY A 162 20.91 -10.09 -14.63
N ALA A 163 19.72 -10.38 -14.08
CA ALA A 163 18.42 -10.24 -14.73
C ALA A 163 18.38 -9.08 -15.75
N GLN A 164 18.60 -9.40 -17.03
CA GLN A 164 18.62 -8.38 -18.07
C GLN A 164 17.17 -7.99 -18.36
N TYR A 165 16.79 -6.80 -17.90
CA TYR A 165 15.52 -6.18 -18.27
C TYR A 165 15.43 -6.08 -19.80
N ARG A 166 14.29 -6.46 -20.37
CA ARG A 166 14.08 -6.37 -21.81
C ARG A 166 13.89 -4.91 -22.21
N PRO A 167 14.53 -4.45 -23.29
CA PRO A 167 14.25 -3.12 -23.82
C PRO A 167 12.80 -3.05 -24.31
N VAL A 168 12.06 -2.04 -23.85
CA VAL A 168 10.69 -1.77 -24.33
C VAL A 168 10.75 -1.17 -25.74
N PRO A 169 10.02 -1.73 -26.73
CA PRO A 169 9.95 -1.19 -28.09
C PRO A 169 9.56 0.29 -28.11
N THR A 170 10.17 1.07 -29.00
CA THR A 170 9.99 2.53 -29.08
C THR A 170 8.53 2.96 -29.21
N VAL A 171 7.74 2.25 -30.02
CA VAL A 171 6.31 2.56 -30.22
C VAL A 171 5.53 2.42 -28.91
N LEU A 172 5.73 1.32 -28.17
CA LEU A 172 5.05 1.09 -26.89
C LEU A 172 5.51 2.08 -25.82
N ARG A 173 6.79 2.47 -25.86
CA ARG A 173 7.32 3.52 -24.99
C ARG A 173 6.63 4.85 -25.25
N GLY A 174 6.41 5.23 -26.51
CA GLY A 174 5.67 6.44 -26.88
C GLY A 174 4.26 6.44 -26.30
N THR A 175 3.51 5.37 -26.51
CA THR A 175 2.16 5.22 -25.94
C THR A 175 2.14 5.33 -24.41
N PHE A 176 3.16 4.78 -23.74
CA PHE A 176 3.28 4.90 -22.28
C PHE A 176 3.54 6.33 -21.83
N VAL A 177 4.44 7.05 -22.53
CA VAL A 177 4.73 8.47 -22.25
C VAL A 177 3.47 9.32 -22.42
N ASP A 178 2.71 9.13 -23.50
CA ASP A 178 1.45 9.87 -23.73
C ASP A 178 0.45 9.63 -22.60
N LYS A 179 0.31 8.38 -22.14
CA LYS A 179 -0.59 8.04 -21.03
C LYS A 179 -0.14 8.63 -19.69
N LEU A 180 1.16 8.72 -19.45
CA LEU A 180 1.68 9.42 -18.27
C LEU A 180 1.39 10.91 -18.32
N ALA A 181 1.59 11.55 -19.49
CA ALA A 181 1.26 12.96 -19.69
C ALA A 181 -0.24 13.23 -19.45
N ASP A 182 -1.12 12.42 -20.06
CA ASP A 182 -2.57 12.48 -19.83
C ASP A 182 -2.92 12.36 -18.34
N THR A 183 -2.29 11.40 -17.65
CA THR A 183 -2.54 11.15 -16.21
C THR A 183 -2.12 12.34 -15.36
N CYS A 184 -0.94 12.91 -15.61
CA CYS A 184 -0.47 14.11 -14.91
C CYS A 184 -1.40 15.30 -15.16
N ALA A 185 -1.86 15.50 -16.40
CA ALA A 185 -2.79 16.57 -16.73
C ALA A 185 -4.15 16.41 -16.03
N LEU A 186 -4.70 15.18 -16.01
CA LEU A 186 -6.01 14.89 -15.42
C LEU A 186 -6.00 14.94 -13.88
N THR A 187 -4.90 14.49 -13.26
CA THR A 187 -4.78 14.44 -11.80
C THR A 187 -4.17 15.70 -11.20
N MET A 188 -3.73 16.64 -12.04
CA MET A 188 -2.88 17.77 -11.64
C MET A 188 -1.66 17.30 -10.82
N GLY A 189 -1.20 16.08 -11.09
CA GLY A 189 -0.13 15.42 -10.34
C GLY A 189 1.24 15.99 -10.69
N SER A 190 2.14 16.00 -9.71
CA SER A 190 3.53 16.42 -9.94
C SER A 190 4.26 15.44 -10.87
N VAL A 191 4.84 15.95 -11.96
CA VAL A 191 5.65 15.16 -12.91
C VAL A 191 6.85 14.51 -12.21
N HIS A 192 7.33 15.11 -11.11
CA HIS A 192 8.42 14.54 -10.32
C HIS A 192 8.08 13.19 -9.67
N LEU A 193 6.79 12.88 -9.47
CA LEU A 193 6.38 11.55 -8.99
C LEU A 193 6.79 10.44 -9.96
N LEU A 194 6.85 10.71 -11.27
CA LEU A 194 7.22 9.72 -12.28
C LEU A 194 8.69 9.28 -12.17
N THR A 195 9.54 10.14 -11.61
CA THR A 195 10.95 9.84 -11.32
C THR A 195 11.17 9.23 -9.95
N SER A 196 10.12 9.12 -9.11
CA SER A 196 10.24 8.55 -7.78
C SER A 196 10.54 7.04 -7.86
N PRO A 197 11.58 6.54 -7.18
CA PRO A 197 11.85 5.10 -7.09
C PRO A 197 10.64 4.31 -6.57
N ALA A 198 9.80 4.91 -5.72
CA ALA A 198 8.58 4.28 -5.21
C ALA A 198 7.54 4.04 -6.31
N VAL A 199 7.35 5.01 -7.22
CA VAL A 199 6.41 4.88 -8.36
C VAL A 199 6.94 3.88 -9.38
N VAL A 200 8.26 3.88 -9.64
CA VAL A 200 8.91 2.87 -10.49
C VAL A 200 8.69 1.46 -9.91
N GLY A 201 8.89 1.28 -8.60
CA GLY A 201 8.64 0.02 -7.91
C GLY A 201 7.18 -0.42 -7.96
N LEU A 202 6.23 0.51 -7.84
CA LEU A 202 4.79 0.24 -8.00
C LEU A 202 4.46 -0.25 -9.40
N ILE A 203 4.95 0.44 -10.45
CA ILE A 203 4.73 0.05 -11.85
C ILE A 203 5.34 -1.32 -12.13
N GLN A 204 6.57 -1.58 -11.66
CA GLN A 204 7.20 -2.88 -11.81
C GLN A 204 6.38 -3.99 -11.12
N THR A 205 5.85 -3.73 -9.93
CA THR A 205 4.98 -4.68 -9.21
C THR A 205 3.73 -5.01 -10.04
N ALA A 206 3.10 -4.01 -10.66
CA ALA A 206 1.94 -4.23 -11.55
C ALA A 206 2.32 -5.06 -12.79
N VAL A 207 3.48 -4.79 -13.40
CA VAL A 207 4.01 -5.59 -14.53
C VAL A 207 4.25 -7.03 -14.10
N ASP A 208 4.86 -7.26 -12.94
CA ASP A 208 5.15 -8.61 -12.43
C ASP A 208 3.87 -9.40 -12.14
N ILE A 209 2.84 -8.75 -11.59
CA ILE A 209 1.52 -9.36 -11.40
C ILE A 209 0.93 -9.75 -12.76
N SER A 210 0.95 -8.86 -13.75
CA SER A 210 0.43 -9.15 -15.09
C SER A 210 1.17 -10.31 -15.78
N ALA A 211 2.49 -10.40 -15.59
CA ALA A 211 3.31 -11.48 -16.12
C ALA A 211 2.96 -12.83 -15.49
N ARG A 212 2.66 -12.86 -14.18
CA ARG A 212 2.27 -14.07 -13.45
C ARG A 212 0.85 -14.54 -13.79
N CYS A 213 -0.07 -13.62 -14.06
CA CYS A 213 -1.45 -13.94 -14.44
C CYS A 213 -1.61 -14.48 -15.87
N ARG A 214 -0.54 -14.50 -16.68
CA ARG A 214 -0.51 -15.05 -18.05
C ARG A 214 -1.63 -14.49 -18.96
N GLY A 215 -1.90 -13.19 -18.90
CA GLY A 215 -2.95 -12.60 -19.74
C GLY A 215 -3.29 -11.15 -19.37
N ARG A 216 -4.45 -10.71 -19.83
CA ARG A 216 -5.03 -9.43 -19.43
C ARG A 216 -5.46 -9.53 -17.96
N VAL A 217 -5.05 -8.57 -17.15
CA VAL A 217 -5.51 -8.41 -15.77
C VAL A 217 -6.56 -7.32 -15.77
N ASP A 218 -7.67 -7.53 -15.06
CA ASP A 218 -8.61 -6.46 -14.79
C ASP A 218 -7.97 -5.48 -13.80
N VAL A 219 -7.65 -4.29 -14.29
CA VAL A 219 -6.98 -3.24 -13.49
C VAL A 219 -7.90 -2.75 -12.37
N GLN A 220 -9.22 -2.79 -12.54
CA GLN A 220 -10.15 -2.36 -11.50
C GLN A 220 -10.13 -3.32 -10.30
N ASP A 221 -9.94 -4.61 -10.55
CA ASP A 221 -9.78 -5.62 -9.49
C ASP A 221 -8.41 -5.52 -8.80
N LEU A 222 -7.37 -5.12 -9.54
CA LEU A 222 -6.02 -4.92 -8.98
C LEU A 222 -5.92 -3.69 -8.07
N MET A 223 -6.68 -2.63 -8.35
CA MET A 223 -6.56 -1.34 -7.67
C MET A 223 -7.33 -1.32 -6.34
N PRO A 224 -6.67 -1.17 -5.19
CA PRO A 224 -7.36 -1.10 -3.90
C PRO A 224 -8.12 0.23 -3.75
N HIS A 225 -9.22 0.19 -3.00
CA HIS A 225 -9.91 1.40 -2.58
C HIS A 225 -9.01 2.31 -1.74
N ALA A 226 -9.16 3.64 -1.86
CA ALA A 226 -8.32 4.62 -1.17
C ALA A 226 -8.29 4.41 0.35
N THR A 227 -9.43 4.10 0.97
CA THR A 227 -9.52 3.79 2.41
C THR A 227 -8.65 2.60 2.81
N THR A 228 -8.54 1.58 1.96
CA THR A 228 -7.68 0.42 2.21
C THR A 228 -6.22 0.83 2.19
N VAL A 229 -5.81 1.66 1.23
CA VAL A 229 -4.44 2.19 1.15
C VAL A 229 -4.12 3.02 2.39
N MET A 230 -5.00 3.95 2.78
CA MET A 230 -4.82 4.78 3.98
C MET A 230 -4.68 3.93 5.25
N SER A 231 -5.55 2.93 5.44
CA SER A 231 -5.46 2.03 6.60
C SER A 231 -4.14 1.25 6.63
N ARG A 232 -3.59 0.86 5.46
CA ARG A 232 -2.28 0.21 5.38
C ARG A 232 -1.13 1.17 5.67
N ILE A 233 -1.25 2.44 5.29
CA ILE A 233 -0.28 3.49 5.64
C ILE A 233 -0.26 3.65 7.16
N ASP A 234 -1.43 3.83 7.79
CA ASP A 234 -1.55 3.99 9.25
C ASP A 234 -0.95 2.78 9.99
N THR A 235 -1.28 1.56 9.55
CA THR A 235 -0.73 0.32 10.13
C THR A 235 0.80 0.28 10.04
N ARG A 236 1.37 0.68 8.90
CA ARG A 236 2.83 0.70 8.71
C ARG A 236 3.48 1.79 9.55
N ALA A 237 2.88 2.97 9.62
CA ALA A 237 3.35 4.06 10.47
C ALA A 237 3.36 3.65 11.95
N ASP A 238 2.29 3.01 12.43
CA ASP A 238 2.20 2.48 13.79
C ASP A 238 3.27 1.42 14.08
N MET A 239 3.54 0.52 13.12
CA MET A 239 4.59 -0.49 13.24
C MET A 239 5.98 0.15 13.34
N GLU A 240 6.27 1.13 12.49
CA GLU A 240 7.55 1.86 12.57
C GLU A 240 7.66 2.66 13.85
N MET A 241 6.58 3.30 14.31
CA MET A 241 6.58 4.06 15.57
C MET A 241 6.82 3.14 16.77
N LYS A 242 6.20 1.96 16.81
CA LYS A 242 6.47 0.92 17.83
C LYS A 242 7.92 0.48 17.86
N ARG A 243 8.61 0.49 16.72
CA ARG A 243 10.04 0.16 16.61
C ARG A 243 10.94 1.34 17.00
N LEU A 244 10.56 2.56 16.60
CA LEU A 244 11.37 3.76 16.76
C LEU A 244 11.32 4.34 18.17
N VAL A 245 10.13 4.45 18.78
CA VAL A 245 9.95 5.09 20.10
C VAL A 245 10.85 4.49 21.18
N PRO A 246 10.97 3.15 21.34
CA PRO A 246 11.88 2.57 22.33
C PRO A 246 13.35 2.96 22.12
N ARG A 247 13.80 3.05 20.86
CA ARG A 247 15.18 3.46 20.51
C ARG A 247 15.43 4.92 20.88
N VAL A 248 14.48 5.80 20.57
CA VAL A 248 14.55 7.22 20.95
C VAL A 248 14.58 7.37 22.48
N LYS A 249 13.70 6.66 23.20
CA LYS A 249 13.68 6.68 24.68
C LYS A 249 15.00 6.22 25.28
N LYS A 250 15.59 5.14 24.75
CA LYS A 250 16.93 4.66 25.14
C LYS A 250 18.00 5.73 24.91
N ALA A 251 18.01 6.35 23.73
CA ALA A 251 18.96 7.41 23.42
C ALA A 251 18.80 8.66 24.31
N ILE A 252 17.56 9.03 24.68
CA ILE A 252 17.29 10.10 25.65
C ILE A 252 17.90 9.74 27.02
N ALA A 253 17.67 8.51 27.50
CA ALA A 253 18.19 8.06 28.79
C ALA A 253 19.72 8.02 28.84
N GLU A 254 20.37 7.81 27.69
CA GLU A 254 21.83 7.82 27.55
C GLU A 254 22.41 9.21 27.22
N HIS A 255 21.58 10.26 27.17
CA HIS A 255 21.98 11.61 26.77
C HIS A 255 22.60 11.70 25.36
N LYS A 256 22.10 10.87 24.44
CA LYS A 256 22.53 10.79 23.03
C LYS A 256 21.44 11.22 22.05
N CYS A 257 20.43 11.93 22.53
CA CYS A 257 19.30 12.39 21.73
C CYS A 257 19.23 13.92 21.74
N GLN A 258 19.17 14.50 20.56
CA GLN A 258 18.86 15.90 20.33
C GLN A 258 17.51 16.02 19.65
N GLY A 259 16.77 17.06 20.00
CA GLY A 259 15.50 17.41 19.37
C GLY A 259 15.66 18.74 18.64
N SER A 260 15.04 18.86 17.48
CA SER A 260 14.78 20.14 16.86
C SER A 260 13.29 20.31 16.66
N THR A 261 12.86 21.57 16.63
CA THR A 261 11.47 21.89 16.38
C THR A 261 11.39 23.04 15.40
N ASP A 262 10.57 22.83 14.38
CA ASP A 262 10.25 23.84 13.39
C ASP A 262 8.79 24.24 13.55
N MET A 263 8.52 25.53 13.40
CA MET A 263 7.18 26.10 13.45
C MET A 263 7.00 27.03 12.27
N TRP A 264 5.99 26.73 11.46
CA TRP A 264 5.65 27.57 10.33
C TRP A 264 4.17 27.91 10.32
N THR A 265 3.85 28.97 9.59
CA THR A 265 2.48 29.38 9.32
C THR A 265 2.21 29.15 7.85
N ASP A 266 1.19 28.34 7.57
CA ASP A 266 0.58 28.30 6.26
C ASP A 266 -0.35 29.52 6.16
N ASP A 267 0.09 30.54 5.44
CA ASP A 267 -0.62 31.79 5.28
C ASP A 267 -1.91 31.63 4.45
N ASP A 268 -1.98 30.64 3.56
CA ASP A 268 -3.18 30.41 2.75
C ASP A 268 -4.28 29.79 3.60
N GLN A 269 -3.90 28.82 4.43
CA GLN A 269 -4.82 28.15 5.35
C GLN A 269 -5.03 28.90 6.66
N LYS A 270 -4.23 29.95 6.93
CA LYS A 270 -4.15 30.66 8.21
C LYS A 270 -3.98 29.69 9.39
N ARG A 271 -3.07 28.72 9.22
CA ARG A 271 -2.83 27.64 10.20
C ARG A 271 -1.36 27.58 10.57
N HIS A 272 -1.13 27.37 11.86
CA HIS A 272 0.20 27.12 12.40
C HIS A 272 0.43 25.61 12.48
N PHE A 273 1.67 25.22 12.19
CA PHE A 273 2.12 23.84 12.32
C PHE A 273 3.35 23.79 13.22
N ILE A 274 3.55 22.63 13.82
CA ILE A 274 4.73 22.33 14.61
C ILE A 274 5.26 20.97 14.19
N ALA A 275 6.55 20.92 13.88
CA ALA A 275 7.29 19.68 13.68
C ALA A 275 8.24 19.44 14.85
N ILE A 276 8.37 18.18 15.24
CA ILE A 276 9.37 17.71 16.20
C ILE A 276 10.19 16.64 15.49
N THR A 277 11.47 16.93 15.34
CA THR A 277 12.44 16.07 14.70
C THR A 277 13.46 15.67 15.75
N VAL A 278 13.76 14.38 15.87
CA VAL A 278 14.82 13.90 16.78
C VAL A 278 15.99 13.40 15.97
N THR A 279 17.19 13.68 16.48
CA THR A 279 18.44 13.13 15.98
C THR A 279 19.13 12.42 17.12
N PHE A 280 19.49 11.16 16.93
CA PHE A 280 20.15 10.38 17.97
C PHE A 280 21.19 9.41 17.40
N VAL A 281 22.15 9.03 18.22
CA VAL A 281 23.15 8.01 17.89
C VAL A 281 22.63 6.65 18.34
N ASP A 282 22.59 5.67 17.43
CA ASP A 282 22.22 4.29 17.75
C ASP A 282 23.45 3.37 17.76
N ASP A 283 23.85 2.95 18.94
CA ASP A 283 24.98 2.03 19.16
C ASP A 283 24.65 0.57 18.77
N GLU A 284 23.41 0.25 18.42
CA GLU A 284 23.04 -1.10 17.93
C GLU A 284 23.56 -1.36 16.51
N LYS A 285 23.97 -0.32 15.80
CA LYS A 285 24.61 -0.44 14.49
C LYS A 285 26.13 -0.51 14.67
N GLU A 286 26.77 -1.37 13.90
CA GLU A 286 28.23 -1.55 13.91
C GLU A 286 28.98 -0.23 13.57
N GLU A 287 28.32 0.68 12.87
CA GLU A 287 28.79 2.04 12.62
C GLU A 287 28.00 3.02 13.50
N CYS A 288 28.71 3.88 14.23
CA CYS A 288 28.15 4.97 15.02
C CYS A 288 27.50 6.00 14.08
N VAL A 289 26.25 5.74 13.69
CA VAL A 289 25.49 6.55 12.74
C VAL A 289 24.45 7.36 13.50
N ALA A 290 24.50 8.67 13.32
CA ALA A 290 23.43 9.56 13.75
C ALA A 290 22.21 9.36 12.83
N GLU A 291 21.07 9.03 13.40
CA GLU A 291 19.80 8.90 12.69
C GLU A 291 18.90 10.09 13.01
N THR A 292 18.17 10.57 12.00
CA THR A 292 17.24 11.69 12.16
C THR A 292 15.84 11.27 11.71
N TYR A 293 14.83 11.59 12.51
CA TYR A 293 13.44 11.24 12.26
C TYR A 293 12.50 12.38 12.63
N ASP A 294 11.55 12.68 11.74
CA ASP A 294 10.39 13.51 12.05
C ASP A 294 9.38 12.68 12.85
N LEU A 295 9.35 12.88 14.17
CA LEU A 295 8.44 12.13 15.05
C LEU A 295 7.02 12.65 14.95
N VAL A 296 6.89 13.97 14.86
CA VAL A 296 5.60 14.65 14.90
C VAL A 296 5.58 15.74 13.84
N VAL A 297 4.51 15.78 13.07
CA VAL A 297 4.06 16.98 12.35
C VAL A 297 2.60 17.19 12.70
N ALA A 298 2.33 18.21 13.51
CA ALA A 298 1.01 18.46 14.07
C ALA A 298 0.51 19.86 13.73
N LYS A 299 -0.82 19.98 13.63
CA LYS A 299 -1.49 21.27 13.57
C LYS A 299 -1.42 21.90 14.95
N PHE A 300 -0.89 23.11 15.03
CA PHE A 300 -0.96 23.88 16.26
C PHE A 300 -2.41 24.40 16.45
N PRO A 301 -2.99 24.30 17.67
CA PRO A 301 -4.38 24.68 17.89
C PRO A 301 -4.67 26.14 17.50
N SER A 302 -5.56 26.35 16.53
CA SER A 302 -5.87 27.69 15.98
C SER A 302 -6.50 28.64 17.00
N ALA A 303 -7.14 28.10 18.04
CA ALA A 303 -7.73 28.89 19.13
C ALA A 303 -6.68 29.41 20.13
N MET A 304 -5.44 28.93 20.07
CA MET A 304 -4.38 29.30 21.00
C MET A 304 -3.41 30.28 20.35
N LYS A 305 -2.98 31.28 21.13
CA LYS A 305 -1.84 32.11 20.74
C LYS A 305 -0.56 31.29 20.87
N ALA A 306 0.36 31.42 19.92
CA ALA A 306 1.68 30.78 19.94
C ALA A 306 2.63 31.41 20.97
N THR A 307 2.26 31.38 22.25
CA THR A 307 3.11 31.76 23.38
C THR A 307 4.04 30.61 23.73
N GLY A 308 5.18 30.89 24.39
CA GLY A 308 6.13 29.83 24.76
C GLY A 308 5.50 28.69 25.58
N VAL A 309 4.62 29.03 26.54
CA VAL A 309 3.88 28.02 27.35
C VAL A 309 2.97 27.15 26.48
N ASN A 310 2.22 27.76 25.56
CA ASN A 310 1.31 27.01 24.70
C ASN A 310 2.06 26.14 23.70
N ILE A 311 3.21 26.61 23.20
CA ILE A 311 4.10 25.85 22.33
C ILE A 311 4.65 24.63 23.06
N ARG A 312 5.23 24.80 24.25
CA ARG A 312 5.74 23.69 25.07
C ARG A 312 4.65 22.66 25.36
N ASN A 313 3.45 23.12 25.75
CA ASN A 313 2.32 22.22 26.02
C ASN A 313 1.88 21.45 24.76
N ALA A 314 1.85 22.10 23.59
CA ALA A 314 1.52 21.45 22.33
C ALA A 314 2.58 20.40 21.95
N MET A 315 3.87 20.72 22.10
CA MET A 315 4.97 19.78 21.87
C MET A 315 4.86 18.56 22.79
N PHE A 316 4.71 18.81 24.10
CA PHE A 316 4.60 17.74 25.08
C PHE A 316 3.36 16.88 24.84
N THR A 317 2.21 17.48 24.52
CA THR A 317 0.98 16.72 24.22
C THR A 317 1.20 15.78 23.04
N ALA A 318 1.81 16.26 21.95
CA ALA A 318 2.07 15.44 20.77
C ALA A 318 3.08 14.31 21.06
N MET A 319 4.12 14.59 21.85
CA MET A 319 5.07 13.56 22.28
C MET A 319 4.42 12.55 23.25
N ALA A 320 3.53 13.00 24.14
CA ALA A 320 2.81 12.13 25.05
C ALA A 320 1.84 11.18 24.31
N GLU A 321 1.27 11.60 23.17
CA GLU A 321 0.49 10.71 22.30
C GLU A 321 1.31 9.56 21.72
N LEU A 322 2.62 9.77 21.52
CA LEU A 322 3.58 8.72 21.15
C LEU A 322 4.09 7.89 22.35
N GLY A 323 3.65 8.23 23.56
CA GLY A 323 3.99 7.53 24.80
C GLY A 323 5.23 8.05 25.53
N PHE A 324 5.72 9.26 25.22
CA PHE A 324 6.81 9.88 25.97
C PHE A 324 6.32 10.50 27.29
N THR A 325 7.10 10.37 28.36
CA THR A 325 6.82 11.01 29.66
C THR A 325 7.36 12.45 29.70
N ALA A 326 6.98 13.20 30.73
CA ALA A 326 7.46 14.58 30.91
C ALA A 326 8.97 14.62 31.19
N GLU A 327 9.48 13.62 31.90
CA GLU A 327 10.90 13.45 32.20
C GLU A 327 11.68 13.14 30.93
N GLU A 328 11.20 12.21 30.10
CA GLU A 328 11.82 11.88 28.82
C GLU A 328 11.82 13.10 27.88
N PHE A 329 10.70 13.85 27.80
CA PHE A 329 10.64 15.08 27.00
C PHE A 329 11.64 16.15 27.48
N SER A 330 11.82 16.28 28.79
CA SER A 330 12.76 17.22 29.39
C SER A 330 14.22 16.78 29.29
N GLY A 331 14.47 15.48 29.07
CA GLY A 331 15.81 14.93 28.85
C GLY A 331 16.35 15.15 27.44
N ILE A 332 15.55 15.67 26.50
CA ILE A 332 15.96 15.98 25.14
C ILE A 332 16.74 17.29 25.12
N GLU A 333 17.93 17.30 24.51
CA GLU A 333 18.65 18.54 24.22
C GLU A 333 18.05 19.22 22.98
N TRP A 334 17.47 20.40 23.16
CA TRP A 334 16.75 21.08 22.08
C TRP A 334 17.61 22.07 21.29
N VAL A 335 17.52 21.98 19.97
CA VAL A 335 18.08 22.92 18.99
C VAL A 335 16.91 23.67 18.33
N THR A 336 16.93 25.00 18.41
CA THR A 336 15.83 25.85 17.92
C THR A 336 16.39 27.05 17.16
N ASP A 337 15.51 27.73 16.42
CA ASP A 337 15.81 29.08 15.96
C ASP A 337 15.86 30.10 17.12
N ARG A 338 16.12 31.37 16.81
CA ARG A 338 16.16 32.46 17.81
C ARG A 338 14.79 33.09 18.07
N GLY A 339 13.70 32.43 17.69
CA GLY A 339 12.34 32.91 17.90
C GLY A 339 12.04 33.08 19.38
N ALA A 340 11.59 34.27 19.80
CA ALA A 340 11.43 34.59 21.21
C ALA A 340 10.45 33.65 21.94
N ASN A 341 9.41 33.17 21.27
CA ASN A 341 8.41 32.29 21.88
C ASN A 341 8.91 30.85 21.98
N ILE A 342 9.58 30.32 20.96
CA ILE A 342 10.13 28.96 21.02
C ILE A 342 11.30 28.89 22.01
N LYS A 343 12.13 29.94 22.04
CA LYS A 343 13.17 30.08 23.06
C LYS A 343 12.56 30.06 24.47
N LYS A 344 11.47 30.80 24.72
CA LYS A 344 10.76 30.74 26.01
C LYS A 344 10.09 29.39 26.29
N ALA A 345 9.72 28.63 25.25
CA ALA A 345 9.12 27.31 25.40
C ALA A 345 10.14 26.26 25.85
N LEU A 346 11.40 26.45 25.45
CA LEU A 346 12.49 25.48 25.63
C LEU A 346 13.64 26.01 26.50
N GLU A 347 13.56 27.25 26.97
CA GLU A 347 14.39 27.78 28.05
C GLU A 347 14.11 26.90 29.28
N ASN A 348 15.06 26.01 29.54
CA ASN A 348 14.98 25.03 30.61
C ASN A 348 14.45 25.64 31.91
N ASP A 349 13.55 24.91 32.57
CA ASP A 349 13.39 24.93 34.03
C ASP A 349 14.66 24.38 34.73
N SER A 350 15.88 24.70 34.24
CA SER A 350 17.12 24.37 34.97
C SER A 350 17.27 25.33 36.14
N ARG A 351 16.49 25.03 37.18
CA ARG A 351 16.80 25.37 38.57
C ARG A 351 16.58 24.17 39.46
#